data_AF-A0A6A4AYH6-F1
#
_entry.id   AF-A0A6A4AYH6-F1
#
_cell.length_a   1.000
_cell.length_b   1.000
_cell.length_c   1.000
_cell.angle_alpha   90.00
_cell.angle_beta   90.00
_cell.angle_gamma   90.00
#
_symmetry.space_group_name_H-M   'P 1'
#
loop_
_entity.id
_entity.type
_entity.pdbx_description
1 polymer ?
#
loop_
_entity_poly.entity_id
_entity_poly.type
_entity_poly.pdbx_seq_one_letter_code
_entity_poly.pdbx_strand_id
1 'polypeptide(L)'
;EWFDVLRGSGIHVFLYGHTHGQKHDYSSSLGIHFVENGAGGGIQKESASGIPSFATEYAKNEWTCTGDEYGFFSLGASKDWLKLQYQTTDNKWTFAEEFANTTVGGVATKHCWYIPADGKEGRAC
;
A
#
# COMPACT_ATOMS: atom_id res chain seq x y z
N GLU A 1 21.90 -9.62 -1.62
CA GLU A 1 22.05 -8.72 -2.78
C GLU A 1 21.05 -7.56 -2.75
N TRP A 2 19.75 -7.74 -3.03
CA TRP A 2 18.81 -6.61 -3.05
C TRP A 2 18.64 -5.87 -1.70
N PHE A 3 18.53 -6.60 -0.59
CA PHE A 3 18.51 -6.00 0.75
C PHE A 3 19.79 -5.21 1.06
N ASP A 4 20.93 -5.64 0.53
CA ASP A 4 22.22 -4.97 0.74
C ASP A 4 22.28 -3.65 -0.05
N VAL A 5 21.68 -3.61 -1.25
CA VAL A 5 21.54 -2.37 -2.04
C VAL A 5 20.65 -1.34 -1.33
N LEU A 6 19.60 -1.79 -0.66
CA LEU A 6 18.67 -0.91 0.06
C LEU A 6 19.25 -0.39 1.39
N ARG A 7 20.16 -1.15 2.01
CA ARG A 7 20.74 -0.81 3.31
C ARG A 7 21.53 0.50 3.23
N GLY A 8 21.11 1.49 4.02
CA GLY A 8 21.77 2.80 4.06
C GLY A 8 21.52 3.68 2.82
N SER A 9 20.57 3.31 1.95
CA SER A 9 20.23 4.08 0.75
C SER A 9 19.53 5.43 1.03
N GLY A 10 18.98 5.60 2.23
CA GLY A 10 18.13 6.75 2.56
C GLY A 10 16.72 6.68 1.96
N ILE A 11 16.38 5.57 1.29
CA ILE A 11 15.01 5.29 0.88
C ILE A 11 14.19 4.99 2.13
N HIS A 12 12.98 5.55 2.22
CA HIS A 12 12.02 5.25 3.29
C HIS A 12 10.74 4.62 2.78
N VAL A 13 10.45 4.73 1.47
CA VAL A 13 9.29 4.08 0.84
C VAL A 13 9.69 3.49 -0.50
N PHE A 14 9.38 2.22 -0.68
CA PHE A 14 9.52 1.50 -1.94
C PHE A 14 8.12 1.14 -2.44
N LEU A 15 7.65 1.84 -3.49
CA LEU A 15 6.34 1.60 -4.11
C LEU A 15 6.48 0.68 -5.32
N TYR A 16 5.63 -0.33 -5.41
CA TYR A 16 5.63 -1.30 -6.50
C TYR A 16 4.22 -1.79 -6.83
N GLY A 17 4.09 -2.46 -7.98
CA GLY A 17 2.85 -3.08 -8.45
C GLY A 17 3.14 -4.47 -8.99
N HIS A 18 2.68 -4.76 -10.21
CA HIS A 18 2.77 -6.06 -10.90
C HIS A 18 1.86 -7.15 -10.33
N THR A 19 1.89 -7.37 -9.02
CA THR A 19 0.95 -8.26 -8.34
C THR A 19 -0.38 -7.56 -8.12
N HIS A 20 -1.49 -8.29 -8.23
CA HIS A 20 -2.84 -7.71 -8.17
C HIS A 20 -3.33 -7.48 -6.73
N GLY A 21 -2.44 -7.19 -5.80
CA GLY A 21 -2.75 -6.93 -4.40
C GLY A 21 -2.49 -5.49 -3.98
N GLN A 22 -2.88 -5.20 -2.73
CA GLN A 22 -2.46 -3.99 -2.03
C GLN A 22 -2.01 -4.35 -0.62
N LYS A 23 -0.82 -3.88 -0.22
CA LYS A 23 -0.30 -4.07 1.13
C LYS A 23 0.73 -3.02 1.51
N HIS A 24 1.00 -2.96 2.80
CA HIS A 24 1.98 -2.12 3.43
C HIS A 24 2.79 -2.98 4.41
N ASP A 25 4.07 -3.18 4.12
CA ASP A 25 5.02 -3.86 4.99
C ASP A 25 6.08 -2.85 5.48
N TYR A 26 6.69 -3.10 6.62
CA TYR A 26 7.79 -2.29 7.15
C TYR A 26 8.98 -3.15 7.54
N SER A 27 10.18 -2.68 7.19
CA SER A 27 11.45 -3.27 7.59
C SER A 27 12.22 -2.35 8.53
N SER A 28 12.31 -2.72 9.80
CA SER A 28 13.08 -1.97 10.80
C SER A 28 14.58 -1.98 10.55
N SER A 29 15.11 -3.08 10.01
CA SER A 29 16.53 -3.23 9.69
C SER A 29 16.97 -2.38 8.48
N LEU A 30 16.03 -2.04 7.59
CA LEU A 30 16.29 -1.17 6.44
C LEU A 30 15.78 0.27 6.63
N GLY A 31 14.82 0.48 7.54
CA GLY A 31 14.09 1.74 7.67
C GLY A 31 13.22 2.06 6.45
N ILE A 32 12.64 1.03 5.83
CA ILE A 32 11.89 1.11 4.57
C ILE A 32 10.48 0.54 4.73
N HIS A 33 9.51 1.29 4.20
CA HIS A 33 8.15 0.84 3.96
C HIS A 33 8.01 0.28 2.54
N PHE A 34 7.53 -0.95 2.40
CA PHE A 34 7.24 -1.58 1.12
C PHE A 34 5.74 -1.50 0.86
N VAL A 35 5.35 -0.77 -0.18
CA VAL A 35 3.95 -0.52 -0.52
C VAL A 35 3.62 -1.16 -1.86
N GLU A 36 2.82 -2.23 -1.81
CA GLU A 36 2.27 -2.88 -3.00
C GLU A 36 0.99 -2.13 -3.41
N ASN A 37 0.91 -1.69 -4.65
CA ASN A 37 -0.18 -0.90 -5.22
C ASN A 37 -0.55 -1.42 -6.62
N GLY A 38 -0.96 -2.69 -6.73
CA GLY A 38 -1.17 -3.31 -8.03
C GLY A 38 -2.62 -3.71 -8.37
N ALA A 39 -3.55 -3.72 -7.41
CA ALA A 39 -4.99 -3.86 -7.70
C ALA A 39 -5.66 -2.51 -8.05
N GLY A 40 -5.23 -1.89 -9.16
CA GLY A 40 -5.76 -0.61 -9.63
C GLY A 40 -6.98 -0.69 -10.56
N GLY A 41 -7.43 -1.89 -10.94
CA GLY A 41 -8.63 -2.10 -11.78
C GLY A 41 -8.37 -2.42 -13.26
N GLY A 42 -7.14 -2.75 -13.66
CA GLY A 42 -6.80 -3.06 -15.05
C GLY A 42 -7.17 -4.47 -15.54
N ILE A 43 -7.15 -5.48 -14.65
CA ILE A 43 -7.52 -6.88 -14.97
C ILE A 43 -8.35 -7.47 -13.81
N GLN A 44 -7.67 -7.96 -12.79
CA GLN A 44 -8.28 -8.63 -11.64
C GLN A 44 -7.64 -8.11 -10.35
N LYS A 45 -8.38 -8.22 -9.25
CA LYS A 45 -7.88 -8.01 -7.89
C LYS A 45 -7.71 -9.35 -7.21
N GLU A 46 -6.71 -9.43 -6.36
CA GLU A 46 -6.36 -10.60 -5.58
C GLU A 46 -5.95 -10.17 -4.17
N SER A 47 -5.95 -11.10 -3.23
CA SER A 47 -5.31 -10.85 -1.94
C SER A 47 -3.80 -10.64 -2.15
N ALA A 48 -3.22 -9.68 -1.44
CA ALA A 48 -1.78 -9.44 -1.56
C ALA A 48 -0.97 -10.66 -1.12
N SER A 49 0.18 -10.85 -1.77
CA SER A 49 1.09 -11.92 -1.38
C SER A 49 1.66 -11.64 0.02
N GLY A 50 1.64 -12.66 0.88
CA GLY A 50 2.28 -12.61 2.18
C GLY A 50 3.79 -12.32 2.09
N ILE A 51 4.40 -11.98 3.22
CA ILE A 51 5.85 -11.80 3.28
C ILE A 51 6.53 -13.14 2.98
N PRO A 52 7.43 -13.22 1.98
CA PRO A 52 8.16 -14.45 1.68
C PRO A 52 8.94 -14.94 2.90
N SER A 53 9.09 -16.26 3.06
CA SER A 53 9.75 -16.88 4.22
C SER A 53 11.16 -16.35 4.50
N PHE A 54 11.93 -15.99 3.47
CA PHE A 54 13.27 -15.42 3.64
C PHE A 54 13.26 -13.96 4.14
N ALA A 55 12.12 -13.27 4.06
CA ALA A 55 11.96 -11.86 4.41
C ALA A 55 11.24 -11.64 5.74
N THR A 56 10.70 -12.69 6.38
CA THR A 56 9.93 -12.59 7.63
C THR A 56 10.75 -12.09 8.82
N GLU A 57 12.07 -12.29 8.81
CA GLU A 57 12.98 -11.73 9.83
C GLU A 57 13.29 -10.24 9.60
N TYR A 58 13.06 -9.73 8.39
CA TYR A 58 13.44 -8.38 7.99
C TYR A 58 12.26 -7.44 7.88
N ALA A 59 11.07 -7.95 7.56
CA ALA A 59 9.87 -7.17 7.34
C ALA A 59 8.69 -7.75 8.13
N LYS A 60 7.82 -6.85 8.57
CA LYS A 60 6.52 -7.19 9.17
C LYS A 60 5.40 -6.55 8.36
N ASN A 61 4.22 -7.16 8.41
CA ASN A 61 3.04 -6.62 7.75
C ASN A 61 2.39 -5.56 8.64
N GLU A 62 2.21 -4.36 8.10
CA GLU A 62 1.45 -3.29 8.77
C GLU A 62 -0.02 -3.36 8.36
N TRP A 63 -0.28 -3.65 7.09
CA TRP A 63 -1.63 -3.73 6.55
C TRP A 63 -1.66 -4.52 5.24
N THR A 64 -2.76 -5.23 5.01
CA THR A 64 -3.05 -5.93 3.76
C THR A 64 -4.52 -5.76 3.42
N CYS A 65 -4.82 -5.43 2.16
CA CYS A 65 -6.20 -5.48 1.68
C CYS A 65 -6.70 -6.93 1.64
N THR A 66 -7.97 -7.14 1.99
CA THR A 66 -8.66 -8.43 1.90
C THR A 66 -8.74 -8.98 0.47
N GLY A 67 -8.50 -8.16 -0.56
CA GLY A 67 -8.48 -8.56 -1.98
C GLY A 67 -9.86 -8.48 -2.65
N ASP A 68 -10.85 -7.92 -1.97
CA ASP A 68 -12.23 -7.76 -2.42
C ASP A 68 -12.52 -6.38 -3.01
N GLU A 69 -11.51 -5.52 -3.16
CA GLU A 69 -11.65 -4.16 -3.69
C GLU A 69 -10.50 -3.71 -4.60
N TYR A 70 -10.81 -2.74 -5.47
CA TYR A 70 -9.82 -1.99 -6.25
C TYR A 70 -9.55 -0.65 -5.58
N GLY A 71 -8.35 -0.14 -5.76
CA GLY A 71 -7.98 1.13 -5.17
C GLY A 71 -6.57 1.55 -5.52
N PHE A 72 -6.12 2.61 -4.87
CA PHE A 72 -4.79 3.16 -5.06
C PHE A 72 -4.26 3.79 -3.78
N PHE A 73 -2.94 3.85 -3.65
CA PHE A 73 -2.27 4.63 -2.61
C PHE A 73 -2.10 6.10 -3.05
N SER A 74 -2.55 7.01 -2.19
CA SER A 74 -2.29 8.45 -2.27
C SER A 74 -1.22 8.86 -1.26
N LEU A 75 -0.39 9.84 -1.64
CA LEU A 75 0.76 10.31 -0.87
C LEU A 75 0.66 11.82 -0.62
N GLY A 76 0.88 12.24 0.63
CA GLY A 76 1.05 13.64 1.01
C GLY A 76 2.37 13.83 1.75
N ALA A 77 3.29 14.61 1.19
CA ALA A 77 4.63 14.78 1.75
C ALA A 77 4.81 16.11 2.50
N SER A 78 5.62 16.07 3.55
CA SER A 78 6.17 17.22 4.27
C SER A 78 7.65 16.96 4.54
N LYS A 79 8.35 17.90 5.19
CA LYS A 79 9.77 17.71 5.53
C LYS A 79 10.00 16.52 6.46
N ASP A 80 9.07 16.30 7.39
CA ASP A 80 9.26 15.34 8.49
C ASP A 80 8.44 14.07 8.30
N TRP A 81 7.39 14.12 7.48
CA TRP A 81 6.40 13.05 7.34
C TRP A 81 5.91 12.89 5.91
N LEU A 82 5.70 11.63 5.51
CA LEU A 82 4.89 11.24 4.38
C LEU A 82 3.61 10.57 4.89
N LYS A 83 2.46 11.13 4.52
CA LYS A 83 1.14 10.52 4.75
C LYS A 83 0.81 9.60 3.59
N LEU A 84 0.71 8.30 3.87
CA LEU A 84 0.29 7.24 2.98
C LEU A 84 -1.18 6.92 3.23
N GLN A 85 -2.02 6.88 2.19
CA GLN A 85 -3.43 6.53 2.33
C GLN A 85 -3.89 5.60 1.22
N TYR A 86 -4.42 4.43 1.57
CA TYR A 86 -5.12 3.57 0.63
C TYR A 86 -6.55 4.08 0.41
N GLN A 87 -6.88 4.38 -0.84
CA GLN A 87 -8.16 4.88 -1.29
C GLN A 87 -8.88 3.83 -2.12
N THR A 88 -10.16 3.62 -1.81
CA THR A 88 -11.07 2.68 -2.49
C THR A 88 -12.43 3.36 -2.69
N THR A 89 -13.36 2.67 -3.33
CA THR A 89 -14.75 3.11 -3.42
C THR A 89 -15.46 3.07 -2.07
N ASP A 90 -16.32 4.04 -1.80
CA ASP A 90 -17.24 3.97 -0.67
C ASP A 90 -18.40 2.98 -0.90
N ASN A 91 -19.27 2.84 0.09
CA ASN A 91 -20.41 1.92 0.05
C ASN A 91 -21.60 2.41 -0.80
N LYS A 92 -21.49 3.56 -1.48
CA LYS A 92 -22.53 4.08 -2.37
C LYS A 92 -22.32 3.66 -3.82
N TRP A 93 -21.17 3.09 -4.13
CA TRP A 93 -20.91 2.52 -5.45
C TRP A 93 -21.77 1.30 -5.71
N THR A 94 -22.26 1.19 -6.94
CA THR A 94 -22.84 -0.06 -7.47
C THR A 94 -22.30 -0.24 -8.86
N PHE A 95 -21.49 -1.29 -9.06
CA PHE A 95 -20.89 -1.61 -10.34
C PHE A 95 -21.84 -2.44 -11.19
N ALA A 96 -21.97 -2.07 -12.46
CA ALA A 96 -22.68 -2.83 -13.48
C ALA A 96 -21.73 -3.12 -14.64
N GLU A 97 -22.11 -4.08 -15.50
CA GLU A 97 -21.35 -4.40 -16.72
C GLU A 97 -21.22 -3.17 -17.63
N GLU A 98 -22.33 -2.45 -17.80
CA GLU A 98 -22.38 -1.19 -18.53
C GLU A 98 -22.16 0.00 -17.60
N PHE A 99 -21.26 0.90 -17.99
CA PHE A 99 -20.96 2.12 -17.21
C PHE A 99 -22.20 2.98 -16.98
N ALA A 100 -23.13 3.05 -17.95
CA ALA A 100 -24.37 3.79 -17.84
C ALA A 100 -25.28 3.32 -16.69
N ASN A 101 -25.13 2.07 -16.25
CA ASN A 101 -25.89 1.47 -15.16
C ASN A 101 -25.13 1.48 -13.83
N THR A 102 -23.91 2.02 -13.80
CA THR A 102 -23.09 2.12 -12.60
C THR A 102 -23.53 3.33 -11.77
N THR A 103 -23.77 3.11 -10.47
CA THR A 103 -23.97 4.22 -9.53
C THR A 103 -22.62 4.69 -9.02
N VAL A 104 -22.30 5.95 -9.30
CA VAL A 104 -21.07 6.59 -8.83
C VAL A 104 -21.25 6.97 -7.35
N GLY A 105 -20.39 6.43 -6.50
CA GLY A 105 -20.26 6.82 -5.10
C GLY A 105 -19.08 7.76 -4.85
N GLY A 106 -18.66 7.84 -3.59
CA GLY A 106 -17.50 8.60 -3.14
C GLY A 106 -16.23 7.75 -3.03
N VAL A 107 -15.25 8.30 -2.31
CA VAL A 107 -13.97 7.66 -1.99
C VAL A 107 -13.91 7.36 -0.50
N ALA A 108 -13.51 6.14 -0.15
CA ALA A 108 -13.24 5.73 1.23
C ALA A 108 -11.74 5.50 1.43
N THR A 109 -11.21 6.01 2.55
CA THR A 109 -9.86 5.66 3.01
C THR A 109 -9.96 4.47 3.97
N LYS A 110 -9.29 3.35 3.66
CA LYS A 110 -9.29 2.15 4.51
C LYS A 110 -7.97 1.86 5.22
N HIS A 111 -6.89 2.48 4.78
CA HIS A 111 -5.60 2.46 5.46
C HIS A 111 -4.98 3.85 5.43
N CYS A 112 -4.40 4.28 6.55
CA CYS A 112 -3.72 5.54 6.67
C CYS A 112 -2.49 5.39 7.57
N TRP A 113 -1.35 5.90 7.11
CA TRP A 113 -0.10 5.81 7.84
C TRP A 113 0.74 7.07 7.68
N TYR A 114 1.36 7.54 8.76
CA TYR A 114 2.39 8.57 8.76
C TYR A 114 3.76 7.92 8.82
N ILE A 115 4.52 8.02 7.74
CA ILE A 115 5.90 7.53 7.61
C ILE A 115 6.85 8.69 7.92
N PRO A 116 7.72 8.60 8.95
CA PRO A 116 8.66 9.64 9.28
C PRO A 116 9.86 9.65 8.31
N ALA A 117 10.44 10.82 8.10
CA ALA A 117 11.62 11.00 7.27
C ALA A 117 12.93 10.47 7.92
N ASP A 118 12.86 9.87 9.10
CA ASP A 118 14.00 9.27 9.82
C ASP A 118 14.08 7.75 9.68
N GLY A 119 13.19 7.16 8.85
CA GLY A 119 13.16 5.72 8.59
C GLY A 119 12.59 4.87 9.71
N LYS A 120 12.05 5.47 10.78
CA LYS A 120 11.28 4.72 11.78
C LYS A 120 9.95 4.26 11.18
N GLU A 121 9.33 3.32 11.88
CA GLU A 121 8.07 2.69 11.50
C GLU A 121 6.93 3.68 11.29
N GLY A 122 6.91 4.80 12.02
CA GLY A 122 5.80 5.73 11.97
C GLY A 122 4.58 5.24 12.75
N ARG A 123 3.38 5.62 12.29
CA ARG A 123 2.12 5.34 13.00
C ARG A 123 0.89 5.47 12.11
N ALA A 124 -0.20 4.81 12.50
CA ALA A 124 -1.51 5.07 11.93
C ALA A 124 -1.91 6.55 12.06
N CYS A 125 -2.65 7.04 11.07
CA CYS A 125 -3.52 8.18 11.25
C CYS A 125 -4.83 7.70 11.89
#